data_AF-A0A2Z6FL34-F1
#
_entry.id   AF-A0A2Z6FL34-F1
#
_cell.length_a   1.000
_cell.length_b   1.000
_cell.length_c   1.000
_cell.angle_alpha   90.00
_cell.angle_beta   90.00
_cell.angle_gamma   90.00
#
_symmetry.space_group_name_H-M   'P 1'
#
loop_
_entity.id
_entity.type
_entity.pdbx_description
1 polymer ?
#
loop_
_entity_poly.entity_id
_entity_poly.type
_entity_poly.pdbx_seq_one_letter_code
_entity_poly.pdbx_strand_id
1 'polypeptide(L)'
;TLYAISEDEKAKQILLTKTRDMNHCQEKVIRDMGLAYTEKCVKCQEDIKNLRGTTTYSYILKEVENGVEILDVKASELIQFSPFSEKKGAAQMETKQSLIFQEYRQTGLRPTSAQYVHHGSLKYEIPIELIHTPIQMIKTSSENPLVVQIDEILKHVVAHNEETVHEDAPMKFVELFQLLRKMKHEELVSIWKKYIDRPAYRRWLLDSLTVTATPASL
;
A
#
# COMPACT_ATOMS: atom_id res chain seq x y z
N THR A 1 8.08 7.92 -20.86
CA THR A 1 6.69 7.83 -21.35
C THR A 1 6.71 7.94 -22.84
N LEU A 2 5.94 7.11 -23.54
CA LEU A 2 5.81 7.15 -24.98
C LEU A 2 4.34 7.32 -25.35
N TYR A 3 4.11 8.03 -26.46
CA TYR A 3 2.78 8.29 -26.98
C TYR A 3 2.73 7.85 -28.44
N ALA A 4 1.63 7.20 -28.82
CA ALA A 4 1.29 6.88 -30.20
C ALA A 4 -0.11 7.45 -30.47
N ILE A 5 -0.23 8.26 -31.51
CA ILE A 5 -1.45 8.94 -31.90
C ILE A 5 -1.84 8.44 -33.28
N SER A 6 -3.11 8.07 -33.45
CA SER A 6 -3.70 7.73 -34.73
C SER A 6 -5.11 8.30 -34.82
N GLU A 7 -5.56 8.64 -36.01
CA GLU A 7 -6.89 9.21 -36.24
C GLU A 7 -7.79 8.18 -36.91
N ASP A 8 -9.02 8.08 -36.41
CA ASP A 8 -10.12 7.39 -37.08
C ASP A 8 -10.98 8.46 -37.77
N GLU A 9 -10.69 8.72 -39.04
CA GLU A 9 -11.41 9.71 -39.85
C GLU A 9 -12.91 9.38 -40.00
N LYS A 10 -13.28 8.09 -39.96
CA LYS A 10 -14.68 7.67 -40.10
C LYS A 10 -15.48 8.00 -38.86
N ALA A 11 -14.90 7.74 -37.69
CA ALA A 11 -15.53 8.05 -36.40
C ALA A 11 -15.30 9.50 -35.96
N LYS A 12 -14.42 10.26 -36.64
CA LYS A 12 -13.91 11.57 -36.23
C LYS A 12 -13.35 11.52 -34.80
N GLN A 13 -12.56 10.49 -34.52
CA GLN A 13 -11.98 10.22 -33.21
C GLN A 13 -10.46 10.16 -33.29
N ILE A 14 -9.82 10.58 -32.20
CA ILE A 14 -8.38 10.43 -32.03
C ILE A 14 -8.16 9.25 -31.09
N LEU A 15 -7.40 8.27 -31.54
CA LEU A 15 -6.95 7.13 -30.76
C LEU A 15 -5.55 7.41 -30.24
N LEU A 16 -5.43 7.54 -28.92
CA LEU A 16 -4.16 7.81 -28.26
C LEU A 16 -3.78 6.61 -27.39
N THR A 17 -2.60 6.05 -27.63
CA THR A 17 -1.98 5.07 -26.74
C THR A 17 -0.81 5.73 -26.02
N LYS A 18 -0.83 5.68 -24.69
CA LYS A 18 0.25 6.16 -23.83
C LYS A 18 0.82 4.98 -23.06
N THR A 19 2.14 4.81 -23.11
CA THR A 19 2.85 3.79 -22.32
C THR A 19 3.83 4.43 -21.36
N ARG A 20 3.92 3.86 -20.15
CA ARG A 20 4.84 4.27 -19.09
C ARG A 20 5.65 3.07 -18.66
N ASP A 21 6.96 3.14 -18.86
CA ASP A 21 7.91 2.22 -18.24
C ASP A 21 8.16 2.66 -16.79
N MET A 22 7.79 1.83 -15.82
CA MET A 22 7.95 2.14 -14.39
C MET A 22 9.36 1.83 -13.86
N ASN A 23 10.23 1.24 -14.69
CA ASN A 23 11.64 0.99 -14.37
C ASN A 23 12.52 2.20 -14.68
N HIS A 24 12.09 3.03 -15.64
CA HIS A 24 12.82 4.22 -16.08
C HIS A 24 12.05 5.49 -15.67
N CYS A 25 12.09 5.79 -14.38
CA CYS A 25 11.49 7.01 -13.80
C CYS A 25 12.59 7.98 -13.36
N GLN A 26 12.40 9.28 -13.62
CA GLN A 26 13.23 10.32 -12.99
C GLN A 26 13.03 10.33 -11.48
N GLU A 27 11.78 10.16 -11.04
CA GLU A 27 11.41 10.08 -9.64
C GLU A 27 10.36 8.98 -9.48
N LYS A 28 10.63 8.02 -8.60
CA LYS A 28 9.75 6.90 -8.30
C LYS A 28 9.22 7.06 -6.89
N VAL A 29 7.89 7.09 -6.75
CA VAL A 29 7.23 7.07 -5.44
C VAL A 29 7.24 5.63 -4.94
N ILE A 30 8.14 5.34 -4.01
CA ILE A 30 8.28 4.04 -3.33
C ILE A 30 8.71 4.29 -1.89
N ARG A 31 8.26 3.44 -0.97
CA ARG A 31 8.72 3.43 0.41
C ARG A 31 9.21 2.03 0.74
N ASP A 32 10.51 1.93 0.95
CA ASP A 32 11.15 0.71 1.38
C ASP A 32 11.38 0.74 2.90
N MET A 33 11.32 -0.43 3.53
CA MET A 33 11.60 -0.59 4.96
C MET A 33 12.51 -1.79 5.20
N GLY A 34 13.41 -1.68 6.18
CA GLY A 34 14.30 -2.77 6.55
C GLY A 34 15.51 -2.96 5.63
N LEU A 35 15.73 -2.04 4.68
CA LEU A 35 16.81 -2.10 3.70
C LEU A 35 18.04 -1.25 4.05
N ALA A 36 18.09 -0.65 5.25
CA ALA A 36 19.14 0.30 5.65
C ALA A 36 20.56 -0.29 5.60
N TYR A 37 20.69 -1.60 5.80
CA TYR A 37 21.97 -2.33 5.77
C TYR A 37 22.24 -3.05 4.45
N THR A 38 21.41 -2.82 3.43
CA THR A 38 21.58 -3.46 2.12
C THR A 38 22.45 -2.62 1.21
N GLU A 39 23.30 -3.27 0.43
CA GLU A 39 24.14 -2.62 -0.57
C GLU A 39 23.62 -2.86 -1.98
N LYS A 40 23.66 -1.83 -2.81
CA LYS A 40 23.24 -1.91 -4.21
C LYS A 40 24.31 -2.63 -5.04
N CYS A 41 24.03 -3.87 -5.44
CA CYS A 41 24.84 -4.56 -6.45
C CYS A 41 24.41 -4.15 -7.88
N VAL A 42 25.18 -3.26 -8.52
CA VAL A 42 24.87 -2.78 -9.89
C VAL A 42 24.92 -3.91 -10.92
N LYS A 43 25.99 -4.73 -10.91
CA LYS A 43 26.15 -5.86 -11.83
C LYS A 43 25.00 -6.87 -11.72
N CYS A 44 24.59 -7.21 -10.50
CA CYS A 44 23.47 -8.12 -10.26
C CYS A 44 22.15 -7.58 -10.85
N GLN A 45 21.98 -6.26 -10.84
CA GLN A 45 20.80 -5.58 -11.38
C GLN A 45 20.82 -5.41 -12.90
N GLU A 46 21.93 -5.71 -13.57
CA GLU A 46 21.99 -5.84 -15.03
C GLU A 46 21.46 -7.21 -15.45
N ASP A 47 21.81 -8.25 -14.69
CA ASP A 47 21.38 -9.63 -14.93
C ASP A 47 19.90 -9.87 -14.57
N ILE A 48 19.47 -9.39 -13.40
CA ILE A 48 18.14 -9.65 -12.85
C ILE A 48 17.53 -8.37 -12.28
N LYS A 49 16.33 -8.04 -12.75
CA LYS A 49 15.48 -6.98 -12.15
C LYS A 49 14.36 -7.64 -11.36
N ASN A 50 14.42 -7.50 -10.04
CA ASN A 50 13.45 -8.15 -9.15
C ASN A 50 12.07 -7.50 -9.19
N LEU A 51 11.98 -6.21 -9.49
CA LEU A 51 10.72 -5.48 -9.60
C LEU A 51 10.64 -4.84 -10.99
N ARG A 52 9.61 -5.19 -11.75
CA ARG A 52 9.31 -4.62 -13.06
C ARG A 52 7.90 -4.06 -13.08
N GLY A 53 7.70 -2.97 -13.79
CA GLY A 53 6.36 -2.42 -13.98
C GLY A 53 6.20 -1.71 -15.31
N THR A 54 5.01 -1.81 -15.87
CA THR A 54 4.60 -1.04 -17.04
C THR A 54 3.13 -0.68 -16.93
N THR A 55 2.78 0.51 -17.44
CA THR A 55 1.39 0.97 -17.50
C THR A 55 1.07 1.39 -18.92
N THR A 56 -0.03 0.88 -19.47
CA THR A 56 -0.56 1.29 -20.76
C THR A 56 -1.92 1.94 -20.57
N TYR A 57 -2.13 3.04 -21.26
CA TYR A 57 -3.40 3.75 -21.31
C TYR A 57 -3.82 3.86 -22.77
N SER A 58 -5.07 3.51 -23.04
CA SER A 58 -5.72 3.68 -24.33
C SER A 58 -6.84 4.70 -24.17
N TYR A 59 -6.80 5.76 -24.96
CA TYR A 59 -7.79 6.83 -24.95
C TYR A 59 -8.51 6.86 -26.29
N ILE A 60 -9.83 7.03 -26.23
CA ILE A 60 -10.65 7.47 -27.35
C ILE A 60 -11.00 8.92 -27.06
N LEU A 61 -10.59 9.80 -27.96
CA LEU A 61 -10.70 11.24 -27.81
C LEU A 61 -11.52 11.82 -28.96
N LYS A 62 -12.18 12.95 -28.70
CA LYS A 62 -12.95 13.70 -29.69
C LYS A 62 -12.53 15.15 -29.67
N GLU A 63 -12.27 15.71 -30.84
CA GLU A 63 -11.95 17.13 -30.97
C GLU A 63 -13.22 17.98 -30.79
N VAL A 64 -13.09 19.06 -30.03
CA VAL A 64 -14.15 20.05 -29.74
C VAL A 64 -13.57 21.46 -29.89
N GLU A 65 -14.42 22.49 -30.03
CA GLU A 65 -14.00 23.85 -30.41
C GLU A 65 -12.84 24.44 -29.57
N ASN A 66 -12.71 24.05 -28.30
CA ASN A 66 -11.68 24.57 -27.38
C ASN A 66 -10.77 23.48 -26.78
N GLY A 67 -10.65 22.31 -27.42
CA GLY A 67 -9.72 21.28 -26.97
C GLY A 67 -10.15 19.87 -27.32
N VAL A 68 -9.92 18.95 -26.39
CA VAL A 68 -10.14 17.52 -26.60
C VAL A 68 -10.99 16.96 -25.47
N GLU A 69 -12.04 16.26 -25.86
CA GLU A 69 -12.94 15.54 -24.98
C GLU A 69 -12.49 14.08 -24.87
N ILE A 70 -12.44 13.56 -23.64
CA ILE A 70 -12.11 12.17 -23.38
C ILE A 70 -13.41 11.35 -23.40
N LEU A 71 -13.57 10.47 -24.39
CA LEU A 71 -14.75 9.60 -24.53
C LEU A 71 -14.58 8.27 -23.80
N ASP A 72 -13.41 7.66 -23.88
CA ASP A 72 -13.09 6.39 -23.22
C ASP A 72 -11.62 6.41 -22.79
N VAL A 73 -11.33 5.93 -21.59
CA VAL A 73 -9.99 5.60 -21.13
C VAL A 73 -9.99 4.20 -20.56
N LYS A 74 -9.06 3.39 -21.05
CA LYS A 74 -8.71 2.10 -20.44
C LYS A 74 -7.27 2.14 -20.00
N ALA A 75 -7.02 1.88 -18.72
CA ALA A 75 -5.68 1.71 -18.19
C ALA A 75 -5.45 0.25 -17.81
N SER A 76 -4.26 -0.26 -18.11
CA SER A 76 -3.79 -1.56 -17.66
C SER A 76 -2.36 -1.39 -17.13
N GLU A 77 -2.19 -1.67 -15.85
CA GLU A 77 -0.89 -1.70 -15.18
C GLU A 77 -0.55 -3.13 -14.80
N LEU A 78 0.71 -3.52 -15.05
CA LEU A 78 1.27 -4.78 -14.61
C LEU A 78 2.53 -4.50 -13.80
N ILE A 79 2.51 -4.90 -12.53
CA ILE A 79 3.68 -4.91 -11.66
C ILE A 79 4.06 -6.36 -11.40
N GLN A 80 5.32 -6.69 -11.64
CA GLN A 80 5.87 -8.03 -11.45
C GLN A 80 7.01 -7.99 -10.44
N PHE A 81 6.94 -8.88 -9.45
CA PHE A 81 8.01 -9.14 -8.51
C PHE A 81 8.55 -10.56 -8.68
N SER A 82 9.86 -10.69 -8.92
CA SER A 82 10.56 -11.98 -8.93
C SER A 82 11.73 -11.95 -7.95
N PRO A 83 11.71 -12.76 -6.88
CA PRO A 83 12.83 -12.85 -5.94
C PRO A 83 14.04 -13.55 -6.55
N PHE A 84 13.84 -14.36 -7.60
CA PHE A 84 14.87 -15.08 -8.33
C PHE A 84 14.85 -14.70 -9.82
N SER A 85 15.34 -15.57 -10.70
CA SER A 85 15.11 -15.42 -12.13
C SER A 85 13.62 -15.58 -12.44
N GLU A 86 13.07 -14.80 -13.37
CA GLU A 86 11.66 -14.86 -13.78
C GLU A 86 11.19 -16.26 -14.19
N LYS A 87 12.10 -17.07 -14.78
CA LYS A 87 11.86 -18.47 -15.15
C LYS A 87 11.52 -19.38 -13.98
N LYS A 88 11.89 -18.99 -12.74
CA LYS A 88 11.62 -19.73 -11.50
C LYS A 88 10.34 -19.26 -10.80
N GLY A 89 9.57 -18.40 -11.47
CA GLY A 89 8.32 -17.85 -10.96
C GLY A 89 8.41 -16.38 -10.61
N ALA A 90 7.26 -15.71 -10.67
CA ALA A 90 7.09 -14.33 -10.29
C ALA A 90 5.68 -14.13 -9.73
N ALA A 91 5.55 -13.21 -8.78
CA ALA A 91 4.26 -12.68 -8.35
C ALA A 91 3.90 -11.49 -9.25
N GLN A 92 2.63 -11.38 -9.63
CA GLN A 92 2.15 -10.30 -10.48
C GLN A 92 0.92 -9.64 -9.86
N MET A 93 0.86 -8.32 -9.99
CA MET A 93 -0.31 -7.50 -9.71
C MET A 93 -0.74 -6.83 -11.00
N GLU A 94 -1.97 -7.11 -11.43
CA GLU A 94 -2.61 -6.44 -12.56
C GLU A 94 -3.65 -5.45 -12.03
N THR A 95 -3.62 -4.22 -12.52
CA THR A 95 -4.62 -3.19 -12.21
C THR A 95 -5.25 -2.68 -13.49
N LYS A 96 -6.58 -2.61 -13.51
CA LYS A 96 -7.37 -2.11 -14.65
C LYS A 96 -8.25 -0.95 -14.21
N GLN A 97 -8.29 0.09 -15.03
CA GLN A 97 -9.21 1.21 -14.85
C GLN A 97 -9.99 1.44 -16.14
N SER A 98 -11.26 1.79 -16.01
CA SER A 98 -12.13 2.15 -17.13
C SER A 98 -12.86 3.44 -16.78
N LEU A 99 -12.76 4.44 -17.64
CA LEU A 99 -13.49 5.69 -17.55
C LEU A 99 -14.19 5.94 -18.88
N ILE A 100 -15.52 5.97 -18.88
CA ILE A 100 -16.31 6.09 -20.10
C ILE A 100 -17.23 7.30 -19.96
N PHE A 101 -17.15 8.22 -20.91
CA PHE A 101 -18.07 9.34 -21.03
C PHE A 101 -19.49 8.82 -21.29
N GLN A 102 -20.46 9.31 -20.52
CA GLN A 102 -21.86 8.91 -20.63
C GLN A 102 -22.66 9.97 -21.39
N GLU A 103 -22.84 11.13 -20.78
CA GLU A 103 -23.66 12.21 -21.31
C GLU A 103 -23.32 13.55 -20.64
N TYR A 104 -23.72 14.63 -21.30
CA TYR A 104 -23.78 15.95 -20.69
C TYR A 104 -25.09 16.13 -19.95
N ARG A 105 -25.04 16.60 -18.70
CA ARG A 105 -26.24 17.00 -17.95
C ARG A 105 -26.39 18.52 -18.00
N GLN A 106 -27.54 18.99 -18.50
CA GLN A 106 -27.86 20.43 -18.60
C GLN A 106 -28.10 21.10 -17.24
N THR A 107 -28.40 20.33 -16.20
CA THR A 107 -28.44 20.85 -14.84
C THR A 107 -27.03 21.10 -14.37
N GLY A 108 -26.59 22.36 -14.47
CA GLY A 108 -25.32 22.80 -13.92
C GLY A 108 -25.17 22.28 -12.49
N LEU A 109 -24.15 21.46 -12.26
CA LEU A 109 -23.76 21.08 -10.90
C LEU A 109 -23.61 22.38 -10.13
N ARG A 110 -24.44 22.59 -9.10
CA ARG A 110 -24.23 23.72 -8.19
C ARG A 110 -22.80 23.58 -7.69
N PRO A 111 -21.94 24.60 -7.86
CA PRO A 111 -20.58 24.54 -7.35
C PRO A 111 -20.64 24.11 -5.90
N THR A 112 -19.98 23.01 -5.56
CA THR A 112 -19.93 22.56 -4.17
C THR A 112 -19.43 23.74 -3.34
N SER A 113 -20.16 24.14 -2.30
CA SER A 113 -19.75 25.20 -1.38
C SER A 113 -18.56 24.79 -0.48
N ALA A 114 -17.91 23.67 -0.81
CA ALA A 114 -16.75 23.19 -0.10
C ALA A 114 -15.56 24.08 -0.43
N GLN A 115 -14.77 24.37 0.59
CA GLN A 115 -13.51 25.07 0.42
C GLN A 115 -12.58 24.18 -0.44
N TYR A 116 -12.13 24.71 -1.57
CA TYR A 116 -11.10 24.05 -2.36
C TYR A 116 -9.77 24.16 -1.61
N VAL A 117 -9.41 23.09 -0.89
CA VAL A 117 -8.15 22.99 -0.18
C VAL A 117 -7.08 22.48 -1.15
N HIS A 118 -5.92 23.12 -1.15
CA HIS A 118 -4.79 22.67 -1.96
C HIS A 118 -4.21 21.38 -1.37
N HIS A 119 -4.32 20.27 -2.11
CA HIS A 119 -3.85 18.93 -1.71
C HIS A 119 -2.53 18.50 -2.35
N GLY A 120 -1.73 19.45 -2.87
CA GLY A 120 -0.42 19.13 -3.43
C GLY A 120 -0.47 18.66 -4.88
N SER A 121 0.46 17.77 -5.24
CA SER A 121 0.65 17.33 -6.63
C SER A 121 -0.20 16.11 -6.98
N LEU A 122 -0.23 15.72 -8.26
CA LEU A 122 -0.87 14.47 -8.71
C LEU A 122 -0.11 13.20 -8.30
N LYS A 123 1.13 13.33 -7.79
CA LYS A 123 1.88 12.17 -7.31
C LYS A 123 1.22 11.62 -6.06
N TYR A 124 1.24 10.29 -5.92
CA TYR A 124 0.75 9.66 -4.70
C TYR A 124 1.56 10.12 -3.50
N GLU A 125 0.88 10.59 -2.46
CA GLU A 125 1.49 10.93 -1.18
C GLU A 125 1.28 9.77 -0.21
N ILE A 126 2.38 9.14 0.21
CA ILE A 126 2.35 8.01 1.13
C ILE A 126 2.01 8.54 2.53
N PRO A 127 0.89 8.12 3.16
CA PRO A 127 0.53 8.63 4.47
C PRO A 127 1.59 8.33 5.52
N ILE A 128 1.84 9.29 6.41
CA ILE A 128 2.80 9.13 7.52
C ILE A 128 2.35 8.03 8.49
N GLU A 129 1.05 7.79 8.61
CA GLU A 129 0.41 6.75 9.43
C GLU A 129 0.72 5.32 8.92
N LEU A 130 1.00 5.19 7.63
CA LEU A 130 1.34 3.94 6.94
C LEU A 130 2.86 3.73 6.97
N ILE A 131 3.42 3.73 8.18
CA ILE A 131 4.82 3.34 8.39
C ILE A 131 4.98 1.86 8.00
N HIS A 132 4.00 1.02 8.36
CA HIS A 132 4.01 -0.42 8.16
C HIS A 132 2.76 -0.90 7.41
N THR A 133 2.92 -1.81 6.45
CA THR A 133 1.81 -2.50 5.80
C THR A 133 1.26 -3.58 6.75
N PRO A 134 -0.04 -3.55 7.11
CA PRO A 134 -0.62 -4.59 7.94
C PRO A 134 -0.55 -5.95 7.24
N ILE A 135 0.00 -6.96 7.92
CA ILE A 135 0.01 -8.35 7.43
C ILE A 135 -1.36 -9.00 7.64
N GLN A 136 -2.08 -8.58 8.68
CA GLN A 136 -3.42 -9.04 8.99
C GLN A 136 -4.43 -7.91 9.07
N MET A 137 -5.70 -8.23 8.80
CA MET A 137 -6.82 -7.33 9.02
C MET A 137 -7.04 -7.13 10.52
N ILE A 138 -7.03 -5.87 10.95
CA ILE A 138 -7.33 -5.49 12.33
C ILE A 138 -8.85 -5.29 12.43
N LYS A 139 -9.50 -5.95 13.39
CA LYS A 139 -10.93 -5.76 13.64
C LYS A 139 -11.15 -4.37 14.24
N THR A 140 -12.16 -3.64 13.77
CA THR A 140 -12.49 -2.26 14.21
C THR A 140 -13.88 -2.13 14.82
N SER A 141 -14.62 -3.22 15.00
CA SER A 141 -16.06 -3.21 15.31
C SER A 141 -16.42 -3.12 16.81
N SER A 142 -15.46 -2.92 17.72
CA SER A 142 -15.71 -2.84 19.17
C SER A 142 -15.15 -1.54 19.77
N GLU A 143 -15.64 -1.14 20.96
CA GLU A 143 -14.98 -0.10 21.75
C GLU A 143 -13.57 -0.57 22.14
N ASN A 144 -12.56 0.29 21.94
CA ASN A 144 -11.14 -0.01 22.16
C ASN A 144 -10.67 -1.36 21.56
N PRO A 145 -10.85 -1.58 20.24
CA PRO A 145 -10.69 -2.89 19.63
C PRO A 145 -9.25 -3.40 19.71
N LEU A 146 -8.26 -2.50 19.75
CA LEU A 146 -6.85 -2.86 19.85
C LEU A 146 -6.50 -3.47 21.21
N VAL A 147 -6.95 -2.86 22.31
CA VAL A 147 -6.62 -3.31 23.67
C VAL A 147 -7.22 -4.69 23.95
N VAL A 148 -8.46 -4.93 23.51
CA VAL A 148 -9.13 -6.23 23.66
C VAL A 148 -8.37 -7.32 22.90
N GLN A 149 -8.00 -7.06 21.65
CA GLN A 149 -7.25 -8.03 20.84
C GLN A 149 -5.85 -8.33 21.42
N ILE A 150 -5.16 -7.31 21.93
CA ILE A 150 -3.85 -7.48 22.59
C ILE A 150 -4.00 -8.35 23.85
N ASP A 151 -5.01 -8.09 24.67
CA ASP A 151 -5.31 -8.90 25.85
C ASP A 151 -5.55 -10.38 25.52
N GLU A 152 -6.35 -10.64 24.48
CA GLU A 152 -6.68 -11.99 24.01
C GLU A 152 -5.43 -12.71 23.51
N ILE A 153 -4.63 -12.05 22.67
CA ILE A 153 -3.40 -12.62 22.14
C ILE A 153 -2.40 -12.89 23.26
N LEU A 154 -2.21 -11.94 24.20
CA LEU A 154 -1.30 -12.13 25.33
C LEU A 154 -1.72 -13.30 26.22
N LYS A 155 -3.01 -13.44 26.53
CA LYS A 155 -3.54 -14.60 27.27
C LYS A 155 -3.25 -15.90 26.51
N HIS A 156 -3.46 -15.91 25.19
CA HIS A 156 -3.25 -17.07 24.35
C HIS A 156 -1.78 -17.50 24.32
N VAL A 157 -0.85 -16.57 24.02
CA VAL A 157 0.57 -16.90 23.91
C VAL A 157 1.18 -17.30 25.25
N VAL A 158 0.68 -16.74 26.37
CA VAL A 158 1.14 -17.16 27.71
C VAL A 158 0.63 -18.56 28.04
N ALA A 159 -0.65 -18.86 27.82
CA ALA A 159 -1.24 -20.14 28.22
C ALA A 159 -0.76 -21.35 27.39
N HIS A 160 -0.37 -21.15 26.13
CA HIS A 160 -0.07 -22.26 25.22
C HIS A 160 1.43 -22.43 24.92
N ASN A 161 2.33 -21.64 25.53
CA ASN A 161 3.78 -21.69 25.25
C ASN A 161 4.63 -21.91 26.52
N GLU A 162 4.13 -22.68 27.49
CA GLU A 162 4.85 -22.93 28.75
C GLU A 162 5.98 -23.96 28.59
N GLU A 163 5.68 -25.15 28.09
CA GLU A 163 6.67 -26.23 27.92
C GLU A 163 7.23 -26.30 26.49
N THR A 164 6.36 -26.14 25.50
CA THR A 164 6.68 -26.21 24.08
C THR A 164 6.03 -25.05 23.34
N VAL A 165 6.69 -24.54 22.31
CA VAL A 165 6.13 -23.49 21.46
C VAL A 165 4.93 -24.05 20.68
N HIS A 166 3.79 -23.38 20.80
CA HIS A 166 2.58 -23.73 20.05
C HIS A 166 2.75 -23.38 18.56
N GLU A 167 2.14 -24.17 17.68
CA GLU A 167 2.30 -24.04 16.22
C GLU A 167 1.91 -22.64 15.70
N ASP A 168 0.88 -22.03 16.27
CA ASP A 168 0.38 -20.71 15.86
C ASP A 168 1.09 -19.53 16.55
N ALA A 169 1.99 -19.80 17.51
CA ALA A 169 2.65 -18.76 18.30
C ALA A 169 3.41 -17.73 17.43
N PRO A 170 4.11 -18.11 16.34
CA PRO A 170 4.72 -17.13 15.45
C PRO A 170 3.71 -16.17 14.82
N MET A 171 2.54 -16.67 14.40
CA MET A 171 1.51 -15.80 13.81
C MET A 171 0.86 -14.91 14.86
N LYS A 172 0.60 -15.44 16.06
CA LYS A 172 0.10 -14.66 17.20
C LYS A 172 1.07 -13.55 17.62
N PHE A 173 2.37 -13.82 17.55
CA PHE A 173 3.39 -12.80 17.79
C PHE A 173 3.37 -11.70 16.72
N VAL A 174 3.18 -12.07 15.45
CA VAL A 174 3.00 -11.11 14.34
C VAL A 174 1.76 -10.25 14.54
N GLU A 175 0.65 -10.86 14.92
CA GLU A 175 -0.59 -10.16 15.28
C GLU A 175 -0.35 -9.13 16.39
N LEU A 176 0.33 -9.55 17.46
CA LEU A 176 0.58 -8.71 18.63
C LEU A 176 1.35 -7.43 18.26
N PHE A 177 2.50 -7.53 17.59
CA PHE A 177 3.26 -6.33 17.24
C PHE A 177 2.56 -5.47 16.18
N GLN A 178 1.75 -6.05 15.28
CA GLN A 178 0.98 -5.28 14.30
C GLN A 178 -0.12 -4.44 14.97
N LEU A 179 -0.73 -4.94 16.05
CA LEU A 179 -1.66 -4.16 16.86
C LEU A 179 -0.94 -3.05 17.64
N LEU A 180 0.20 -3.38 18.27
CA LEU A 180 1.01 -2.41 19.01
C LEU A 180 1.51 -1.26 18.12
N ARG A 181 1.81 -1.52 16.84
CA ARG A 181 2.19 -0.50 15.84
C ARG A 181 1.13 0.59 15.62
N LYS A 182 -0.13 0.32 15.93
CA LYS A 182 -1.25 1.28 15.78
C LYS A 182 -1.49 2.12 17.03
N MET A 183 -0.83 1.79 18.13
CA MET A 183 -1.06 2.46 19.41
C MET A 183 -0.20 3.71 19.57
N LYS A 184 -0.77 4.70 20.25
CA LYS A 184 -0.05 5.89 20.73
C LYS A 184 0.73 5.54 21.99
N HIS A 185 1.73 6.37 22.29
CA HIS A 185 2.60 6.19 23.45
C HIS A 185 1.81 6.05 24.77
N GLU A 186 0.81 6.89 24.99
CA GLU A 186 -0.04 6.86 26.19
C GLU A 186 -0.77 5.51 26.36
N GLU A 187 -1.25 4.95 25.26
CA GLU A 187 -1.95 3.67 25.27
C GLU A 187 -0.98 2.51 25.53
N LEU A 188 0.24 2.57 24.97
CA LEU A 188 1.31 1.61 25.26
C LEU A 188 1.70 1.63 26.74
N VAL A 189 1.81 2.81 27.35
CA VAL A 189 2.07 2.97 28.79
C VAL A 189 0.95 2.35 29.63
N SER A 190 -0.30 2.47 29.19
CA SER A 190 -1.45 1.85 29.87
C SER A 190 -1.37 0.31 29.84
N ILE A 191 -1.07 -0.28 28.68
CA ILE A 191 -0.87 -1.73 28.54
C ILE A 191 0.33 -2.19 29.37
N TRP A 192 1.44 -1.44 29.35
CA TRP A 192 2.62 -1.75 30.15
C TRP A 192 2.30 -1.83 31.65
N LYS A 193 1.63 -0.82 32.20
CA LYS A 193 1.22 -0.78 33.62
C LYS A 193 0.34 -1.97 34.00
N LYS A 194 -0.48 -2.48 33.09
CA LYS A 194 -1.35 -3.63 33.33
C LYS A 194 -0.60 -4.95 33.46
N TYR A 195 0.51 -5.11 32.73
CA TYR A 195 1.22 -6.39 32.61
C TYR A 195 2.59 -6.44 33.28
N ILE A 196 3.08 -5.31 33.83
CA ILE A 196 4.41 -5.21 34.43
C ILE A 196 4.66 -6.23 35.56
N ASP A 197 3.66 -6.47 36.40
CA ASP A 197 3.76 -7.38 37.55
C ASP A 197 3.48 -8.86 37.20
N ARG A 198 3.34 -9.19 35.91
CA ARG A 198 3.06 -10.54 35.41
C ARG A 198 4.23 -11.01 34.55
N PRO A 199 5.20 -11.76 35.09
CA PRO A 199 6.48 -12.03 34.41
C PRO A 199 6.36 -12.61 32.98
N ALA A 200 5.48 -13.58 32.78
CA ALA A 200 5.27 -14.20 31.46
C ALA A 200 4.67 -13.20 30.45
N TYR A 201 3.65 -12.44 30.86
CA TYR A 201 3.01 -11.42 30.02
C TYR A 201 3.97 -10.27 29.71
N ARG A 202 4.70 -9.80 30.73
CA ARG A 202 5.73 -8.77 30.62
C ARG A 202 6.78 -9.15 29.58
N ARG A 203 7.25 -10.40 29.57
CA ARG A 203 8.24 -10.87 28.60
C ARG A 203 7.70 -10.79 27.17
N TRP A 204 6.55 -11.40 26.90
CA TRP A 204 5.92 -11.34 25.57
C TRP A 204 5.67 -9.90 25.09
N LEU A 205 5.19 -9.04 26.00
CA LEU A 205 4.96 -7.63 25.69
C LEU A 205 6.26 -6.89 25.35
N LEU A 206 7.34 -7.07 26.12
CA LEU A 206 8.64 -6.46 25.83
C LEU A 206 9.21 -6.96 24.51
N ASP A 207 9.21 -8.28 24.29
CA ASP A 207 9.69 -8.89 23.06
C ASP A 207 8.93 -8.32 21.84
N SER A 208 7.60 -8.19 21.93
CA SER A 208 6.79 -7.60 20.87
C SER A 208 7.03 -6.09 20.69
N LEU A 209 7.18 -5.32 21.78
CA LEU A 209 7.45 -3.88 21.71
C LEU A 209 8.71 -3.57 20.93
N THR A 210 9.79 -4.34 21.14
CA THR A 210 11.07 -4.13 20.45
C THR A 210 11.00 -4.27 18.91
N VAL A 211 10.02 -5.03 18.40
CA VAL A 211 9.85 -5.27 16.96
C VAL A 211 8.74 -4.43 16.31
N THR A 212 8.05 -3.60 17.09
CA THR A 212 7.04 -2.68 16.55
C THR A 212 7.64 -1.67 15.60
N ALA A 213 8.87 -1.19 15.88
CA ALA A 213 9.60 -0.23 15.05
C ALA A 213 8.77 1.03 14.75
N THR A 214 8.20 1.64 15.79
CA THR A 214 7.48 2.93 15.70
C THR A 214 8.07 3.95 16.67
N PRO A 215 8.01 5.26 16.38
CA PRO A 215 8.46 6.28 17.33
C PRO A 215 7.76 6.24 18.69
N ALA A 216 6.49 5.79 18.72
CA ALA A 216 5.73 5.67 19.96
C ALA A 216 6.25 4.57 20.91
N SER A 217 6.98 3.59 20.39
CA SER A 217 7.54 2.44 21.12
C SER A 217 8.93 2.67 21.71
N LEU A 218 9.59 3.76 21.33
CA LEU A 218 10.89 4.19 21.85
C LEU A 218 10.70 4.95 23.17
#